data_AF-A0A1E7K711-F1
#
_entry.id   AF-A0A1E7K711-F1
#
_cell.length_a   1.000
_cell.length_b   1.000
_cell.length_c   1.000
_cell.angle_alpha   90.00
_cell.angle_beta   90.00
_cell.angle_gamma   90.00
#
_symmetry.space_group_name_H-M   'P 1'
#
loop_
_entity.id
_entity.type
_entity.pdbx_description
1 polymer ?
#
loop_
_entity_poly.entity_id
_entity_poly.type
_entity_poly.pdbx_seq_one_letter_code
_entity_poly.pdbx_strand_id
1 'polypeptide(L)'
;MARTVNIRADMMCEGEATLVAFEGADRGLRITSRITGSHPASTSCSPYQEQTLRLRTDGTLSWIYPSGSLSAKLRRVGDPAAPVPRGMAGEWQGTTAQGEERTLTLRRGRVGTATVRLAGEHAGVPCVWENTLGGAEEDTLTYGPDRVDGASGPGCAASAESLRITAVGDDAIRVAPVGEPGGAGRLYRRAGSD
;
A
#
# COMPACT_ATOMS: atom_id res chain seq x y z
N MET A 1 -18.71 -6.97 -6.31
CA MET A 1 -17.88 -7.05 -5.08
C MET A 1 -16.79 -6.00 -5.16
N ALA A 2 -16.44 -5.37 -4.04
CA ALA A 2 -15.42 -4.33 -3.99
C ALA A 2 -14.16 -4.85 -3.28
N ARG A 3 -12.97 -4.67 -3.87
CA ARG A 3 -11.71 -5.04 -3.21
C ARG A 3 -11.40 -4.08 -2.06
N THR A 4 -10.93 -4.62 -0.95
CA THR A 4 -10.50 -3.85 0.23
C THR A 4 -9.06 -4.19 0.56
N VAL A 5 -8.31 -3.20 1.00
CA VAL A 5 -6.94 -3.36 1.48
C VAL A 5 -6.81 -2.65 2.82
N ASN A 6 -6.21 -3.32 3.80
CA ASN A 6 -5.82 -2.72 5.08
C ASN A 6 -4.33 -2.94 5.28
N ILE A 7 -3.58 -1.86 5.52
CA ILE A 7 -2.12 -1.92 5.76
C ILE A 7 -1.82 -1.56 7.21
N ARG A 8 -0.88 -2.30 7.80
CA ARG A 8 -0.16 -2.03 9.05
C ARG A 8 1.34 -1.96 8.76
N ALA A 9 2.16 -1.66 9.76
CA ALA A 9 3.61 -1.56 9.58
C ALA A 9 4.25 -2.84 9.02
N ASP A 10 3.71 -4.00 9.37
CA ASP A 10 4.29 -5.32 9.16
C ASP A 10 3.34 -6.30 8.43
N MET A 11 2.19 -5.80 7.97
CA MET A 11 1.15 -6.65 7.39
C MET A 11 0.21 -5.90 6.45
N MET A 12 -0.25 -6.58 5.41
CA MET A 12 -1.35 -6.17 4.55
C MET A 12 -2.42 -7.27 4.50
N CYS A 13 -3.67 -6.86 4.70
CA CYS A 13 -4.85 -7.70 4.54
C CYS A 13 -5.58 -7.32 3.27
N GLU A 14 -5.76 -8.30 2.39
CA GLU A 14 -6.60 -8.17 1.21
C GLU A 14 -7.94 -8.82 1.46
N GLY A 15 -9.00 -8.19 0.96
CA GLY A 15 -10.34 -8.74 1.08
C GLY A 15 -11.31 -8.25 0.04
N GLU A 16 -12.52 -8.74 0.15
CA GLU A 16 -13.64 -8.36 -0.69
C GLU A 16 -14.84 -8.01 0.16
N ALA A 17 -15.37 -6.80 -0.04
CA ALA A 17 -16.58 -6.33 0.57
C ALA A 17 -17.81 -6.64 -0.31
N THR A 18 -18.86 -7.11 0.35
CA THR A 18 -20.18 -7.36 -0.24
C THR A 18 -21.21 -6.50 0.47
N LEU A 19 -22.09 -5.85 -0.29
CA LEU A 19 -23.22 -5.11 0.25
C LEU A 19 -24.24 -6.09 0.83
N VAL A 20 -24.58 -5.92 2.10
CA VAL A 20 -25.64 -6.67 2.78
C VAL A 20 -26.96 -5.92 2.67
N ALA A 21 -26.97 -4.64 3.00
CA ALA A 21 -28.17 -3.81 2.94
C ALA A 21 -27.84 -2.31 2.77
N PHE A 22 -28.79 -1.56 2.21
CA PHE A 22 -28.81 -0.09 2.28
C PHE A 22 -30.02 0.34 3.11
N GLU A 23 -29.76 0.95 4.27
CA GLU A 23 -30.79 1.29 5.25
C GLU A 23 -31.22 2.77 5.19
N GLY A 24 -30.87 3.46 4.09
CA GLY A 24 -31.14 4.88 3.87
C GLY A 24 -29.96 5.79 4.20
N ALA A 25 -30.08 7.07 3.87
CA ALA A 25 -28.99 8.05 4.02
C ALA A 25 -28.49 8.20 5.47
N ASP A 26 -29.41 8.15 6.44
CA ASP A 26 -29.11 8.35 7.86
C ASP A 26 -28.48 7.12 8.54
N ARG A 27 -28.82 5.92 8.07
CA ARG A 27 -28.37 4.64 8.65
C ARG A 27 -27.16 4.05 7.90
N GLY A 28 -27.04 4.35 6.61
CA GLY A 28 -25.90 3.99 5.78
C GLY A 28 -26.00 2.62 5.11
N LEU A 29 -24.84 2.10 4.70
CA LEU A 29 -24.66 0.82 4.04
C LEU A 29 -24.14 -0.19 5.06
N ARG A 30 -24.73 -1.37 5.09
CA ARG A 30 -24.17 -2.54 5.78
C ARG A 30 -23.40 -3.39 4.78
N ILE A 31 -22.16 -3.69 5.10
CA ILE A 31 -21.29 -4.53 4.28
C ILE A 31 -20.75 -5.69 5.12
N THR A 32 -20.38 -6.78 4.48
CA THR A 32 -19.54 -7.81 5.08
C THR A 32 -18.25 -7.91 4.28
N SER A 33 -17.15 -8.31 4.91
CA SER A 33 -15.87 -8.50 4.23
C SER A 33 -15.32 -9.89 4.47
N ARG A 34 -14.86 -10.53 3.40
CA ARG A 34 -14.03 -11.74 3.51
C ARG A 34 -12.57 -11.38 3.26
N ILE A 35 -11.64 -12.05 3.95
CA ILE A 35 -10.22 -11.97 3.63
C ILE A 35 -9.93 -12.90 2.47
N THR A 36 -9.26 -12.37 1.45
CA THR A 36 -8.79 -13.11 0.28
C THR A 36 -7.28 -13.34 0.30
N GLY A 37 -6.55 -12.56 1.10
CA GLY A 37 -5.11 -12.68 1.23
C GLY A 37 -4.54 -12.01 2.48
N SER A 38 -3.40 -12.50 2.94
CA SER A 38 -2.61 -11.90 4.02
C SER A 38 -1.15 -11.90 3.65
N HIS A 39 -0.47 -10.79 3.90
CA HIS A 39 0.90 -10.54 3.49
C HIS A 39 1.66 -9.94 4.67
N PRO A 40 2.74 -10.55 5.19
CA PRO A 40 3.27 -11.85 4.77
C PRO A 40 2.29 -13.01 5.05
N ALA A 41 2.42 -14.11 4.31
CA ALA A 41 1.50 -15.25 4.43
C ALA A 41 1.55 -15.95 5.81
N SER A 42 2.65 -15.76 6.54
CA SER A 42 2.82 -16.26 7.92
C SER A 42 1.93 -15.55 8.94
N THR A 43 1.42 -14.37 8.62
CA THR A 43 0.58 -13.58 9.52
C THR A 43 -0.83 -13.53 8.97
N SER A 44 -1.76 -14.23 9.62
CA SER A 44 -3.13 -14.38 9.13
C SER A 44 -4.01 -13.19 9.54
N CYS A 45 -4.71 -12.62 8.56
CA CYS A 45 -5.73 -11.60 8.81
C CYS A 45 -7.03 -12.26 9.25
N SER A 46 -7.65 -11.69 10.29
CA SER A 46 -9.00 -12.07 10.69
C SER A 46 -10.03 -11.38 9.80
N PRO A 47 -11.09 -12.07 9.37
CA PRO A 47 -12.19 -11.44 8.66
C PRO A 47 -12.88 -10.42 9.56
N TYR A 48 -13.30 -9.33 8.92
CA TYR A 48 -14.22 -8.41 9.53
C TYR A 48 -15.61 -9.03 9.48
N GLN A 49 -16.36 -8.93 10.57
CA GLN A 49 -17.78 -9.22 10.55
C GLN A 49 -18.52 -8.18 9.67
N GLU A 50 -19.84 -8.11 9.80
CA GLU A 50 -20.60 -7.00 9.25
C GLU A 50 -19.97 -5.66 9.63
N GLN A 51 -20.09 -4.62 8.82
CA GLN A 51 -19.57 -3.28 9.08
C GLN A 51 -20.59 -2.27 8.54
N THR A 52 -20.61 -1.08 9.13
CA THR A 52 -21.46 0.01 8.66
C THR A 52 -20.62 1.12 8.04
N LEU A 53 -21.00 1.54 6.84
CA LEU A 53 -20.47 2.72 6.14
C LEU A 53 -21.56 3.79 6.09
N ARG A 54 -21.28 4.98 6.65
CA ARG A 54 -22.21 6.12 6.61
C ARG A 54 -21.57 7.34 5.96
N LEU A 55 -22.23 7.89 4.95
CA LEU A 55 -21.81 9.16 4.36
C LEU A 55 -22.03 10.30 5.36
N ARG A 56 -21.03 11.17 5.48
CA ARG A 56 -21.06 12.35 6.33
C ARG A 56 -21.32 13.58 5.46
N THR A 57 -21.80 14.64 6.10
CA THR A 57 -22.10 15.93 5.44
C THR A 57 -20.86 16.62 4.85
N ASP A 58 -19.67 16.29 5.36
CA ASP A 58 -18.38 16.78 4.84
C ASP A 58 -17.84 15.96 3.66
N GLY A 59 -18.64 15.05 3.09
CA GLY A 59 -18.26 14.22 1.95
C GLY A 59 -17.37 13.02 2.29
N THR A 60 -17.07 12.79 3.57
CA THR A 60 -16.31 11.62 4.02
C THR A 60 -17.22 10.46 4.43
N LEU A 61 -16.66 9.25 4.57
CA LEU A 61 -17.39 8.06 5.02
C LEU A 61 -16.97 7.71 6.44
N SER A 62 -17.92 7.58 7.37
CA SER A 62 -17.70 6.89 8.63
C SER A 62 -17.74 5.39 8.40
N TRP A 63 -16.70 4.68 8.80
CA TRP A 63 -16.66 3.23 8.90
C TRP A 63 -16.75 2.83 10.37
N ILE A 64 -17.66 1.90 10.67
CA ILE A 64 -17.95 1.45 12.04
C ILE A 64 -17.96 -0.08 12.05
N TYR A 65 -17.23 -0.67 12.98
CA TYR A 65 -17.28 -2.10 13.26
C TYR A 65 -18.40 -2.41 14.28
N PRO A 66 -19.14 -3.53 14.20
CA PRO A 66 -20.42 -3.74 14.89
C PRO A 66 -20.33 -3.74 16.41
N SER A 67 -19.20 -4.15 16.98
CA SER A 67 -18.95 -4.07 18.42
C SER A 67 -18.65 -2.64 18.90
N GLY A 68 -18.66 -1.64 18.02
CA GLY A 68 -18.29 -0.26 18.30
C GLY A 68 -16.81 -0.08 18.66
N SER A 69 -16.04 -1.17 18.74
CA SER A 69 -14.66 -1.17 19.22
C SER A 69 -13.69 -0.49 18.26
N LEU A 70 -14.06 -0.36 16.99
CA LEU A 70 -13.26 0.30 15.97
C LEU A 70 -14.17 1.19 15.11
N SER A 71 -13.69 2.41 14.86
CA SER A 71 -14.29 3.30 13.89
C SER A 71 -13.20 4.11 13.18
N ALA A 72 -13.50 4.51 11.95
CA ALA A 72 -12.61 5.32 11.14
C ALA A 72 -13.40 6.34 10.32
N LYS A 73 -12.73 7.45 9.97
CA LYS A 73 -13.21 8.41 8.99
C LYS A 73 -12.41 8.19 7.71
N LEU A 74 -13.08 7.73 6.67
CA LEU A 74 -12.50 7.47 5.37
C LEU A 74 -12.71 8.69 4.48
N ARG A 75 -11.62 9.16 3.87
CA ARG A 75 -11.64 10.21 2.85
C ARG A 75 -11.37 9.59 1.49
N ARG A 76 -12.00 10.13 0.45
CA ARG A 76 -11.59 9.83 -0.93
C ARG A 76 -10.22 10.43 -1.17
N VAL A 77 -9.32 9.69 -1.83
CA VAL A 77 -8.03 10.23 -2.26
C VAL A 77 -7.85 10.08 -3.76
N GLY A 78 -7.48 11.19 -4.41
CA GLY A 78 -7.10 11.26 -5.81
C GLY A 78 -8.16 10.73 -6.78
N ASP A 79 -7.68 10.39 -7.98
CA ASP A 79 -8.44 9.63 -8.95
C ASP A 79 -8.42 8.14 -8.55
N PRO A 80 -9.56 7.51 -8.22
CA PRO A 80 -9.61 6.10 -7.83
C PRO A 80 -9.17 5.14 -8.95
N ALA A 81 -9.07 5.60 -10.20
CA ALA A 81 -8.49 4.82 -11.30
C ALA A 81 -6.96 4.84 -11.33
N ALA A 82 -6.34 5.91 -10.85
CA ALA A 82 -4.89 6.09 -10.87
C ALA A 82 -4.40 6.94 -9.68
N PRO A 83 -4.55 6.43 -8.44
CA PRO A 83 -4.18 7.13 -7.21
C PRO A 83 -2.70 7.50 -7.10
N VAL A 84 -1.81 6.83 -7.82
CA VAL A 84 -0.38 7.19 -7.89
C VAL A 84 -0.21 8.51 -8.68
N PRO A 85 0.35 9.57 -8.07
CA PRO A 85 0.61 10.84 -8.74
C PRO A 85 1.52 10.68 -9.96
N ARG A 86 1.31 11.50 -10.99
CA ARG A 86 2.12 11.44 -12.22
C ARG A 86 3.60 11.71 -11.96
N GLY A 87 3.93 12.68 -11.10
CA GLY A 87 5.31 13.01 -10.77
C GLY A 87 6.06 11.89 -10.05
N MET A 88 5.35 11.05 -9.28
CA MET A 88 5.97 9.91 -8.59
C MET A 88 6.15 8.68 -9.48
N ALA A 89 5.37 8.56 -10.56
CA ALA A 89 5.49 7.44 -11.47
C ALA A 89 6.81 7.50 -12.27
N GLY A 90 7.39 6.33 -12.54
CA GLY A 90 8.65 6.20 -13.27
C GLY A 90 9.66 5.33 -12.52
N GLU A 91 10.91 5.44 -12.95
CA GLU A 91 12.04 4.70 -12.41
C GLU A 91 12.91 5.59 -11.53
N TRP A 92 13.37 5.02 -10.43
CA TRP A 92 14.11 5.70 -9.38
C TRP A 92 15.31 4.85 -8.97
N GLN A 93 16.47 5.46 -8.80
CA GLN A 93 17.71 4.80 -8.42
C GLN A 93 18.13 5.24 -7.01
N GLY A 94 18.57 4.29 -6.21
CA GLY A 94 19.07 4.54 -4.85
C GLY A 94 19.97 3.42 -4.39
N THR A 95 20.44 3.50 -3.16
CA THR A 95 21.34 2.50 -2.57
C THR A 95 20.78 1.95 -1.27
N THR A 96 21.16 0.70 -0.95
CA THR A 96 20.88 0.12 0.36
C THR A 96 21.77 0.71 1.45
N ALA A 97 21.48 0.41 2.71
CA ALA A 97 22.37 0.77 3.82
C ALA A 97 23.74 0.08 3.70
N GLN A 98 23.79 -1.04 2.99
CA GLN A 98 24.99 -1.80 2.65
C GLN A 98 25.69 -1.28 1.38
N GLY A 99 25.16 -0.25 0.73
CA GLY A 99 25.72 0.34 -0.48
C GLY A 99 25.36 -0.37 -1.79
N GLU A 100 24.45 -1.35 -1.76
CA GLU A 100 24.01 -2.05 -2.98
C GLU A 100 23.05 -1.16 -3.79
N GLU A 101 23.20 -1.12 -5.10
CA GLU A 101 22.28 -0.39 -5.97
C GLU A 101 20.89 -1.03 -6.00
N ARG A 102 19.87 -0.16 -6.04
CA ARG A 102 18.46 -0.53 -6.14
C ARG A 102 17.78 0.35 -7.18
N THR A 103 17.03 -0.31 -8.05
CA THR A 103 16.11 0.33 -8.98
C THR A 103 14.68 0.12 -8.48
N LEU A 104 13.94 1.20 -8.33
CA LEU A 104 12.54 1.20 -7.90
C LEU A 104 11.67 1.73 -9.04
N THR A 105 10.68 0.95 -9.46
CA THR A 105 9.73 1.33 -10.51
C THR A 105 8.33 1.53 -9.91
N LEU A 106 7.81 2.74 -10.03
CA LEU A 106 6.44 3.10 -9.67
C LEU A 106 5.55 3.19 -10.91
N ARG A 107 4.54 2.32 -10.97
CA ARG A 107 3.52 2.35 -12.03
C ARG A 107 2.22 2.92 -11.49
N ARG A 108 1.52 3.67 -12.34
CA ARG A 108 0.18 4.15 -12.02
C ARG A 108 -0.81 3.00 -12.11
N GLY A 109 -1.70 2.92 -11.13
CA GLY A 109 -2.78 1.94 -11.08
C GLY A 109 -3.58 2.09 -9.78
N ARG A 110 -4.57 1.23 -9.56
CA ARG A 110 -5.51 1.31 -8.44
C ARG A 110 -4.91 0.76 -7.14
N VAL A 111 -5.44 1.23 -6.01
CA VAL A 111 -5.23 0.58 -4.71
C VAL A 111 -5.67 -0.89 -4.80
N GLY A 112 -4.83 -1.78 -4.25
CA GLY A 112 -4.99 -3.23 -4.28
C GLY A 112 -4.53 -3.89 -5.58
N THR A 113 -4.11 -3.14 -6.61
CA THR A 113 -3.65 -3.76 -7.87
C THR A 113 -2.34 -3.16 -8.39
N ALA A 114 -2.09 -1.87 -8.19
CA ALA A 114 -0.81 -1.26 -8.52
C ALA A 114 0.29 -1.86 -7.65
N THR A 115 1.43 -2.15 -8.27
CA THR A 115 2.62 -2.59 -7.56
C THR A 115 3.73 -1.55 -7.70
N VAL A 116 4.59 -1.48 -6.69
CA VAL A 116 5.95 -0.98 -6.83
C VAL A 116 6.86 -2.18 -6.99
N ARG A 117 7.82 -2.08 -7.91
CA ARG A 117 8.83 -3.13 -8.16
C ARG A 117 10.18 -2.60 -7.72
N LEU A 118 10.87 -3.35 -6.86
CA LEU A 118 12.26 -3.10 -6.50
C LEU A 118 13.13 -4.18 -7.14
N ALA A 119 14.18 -3.77 -7.83
CA ALA A 119 15.16 -4.66 -8.42
C ALA A 119 16.56 -4.29 -7.91
N GLY A 120 17.39 -5.30 -7.70
CA GLY A 120 18.82 -5.13 -7.46
C GLY A 120 19.46 -6.47 -7.10
N GLU A 121 20.67 -6.44 -6.59
CA GLU A 121 21.40 -7.67 -6.25
C GLU A 121 21.40 -7.93 -4.75
N HIS A 122 21.49 -9.19 -4.36
CA HIS A 122 21.78 -9.59 -2.99
C HIS A 122 22.81 -10.71 -3.03
N ALA A 123 23.99 -10.50 -2.45
CA ALA A 123 25.10 -11.45 -2.51
C ALA A 123 25.44 -11.94 -3.94
N GLY A 124 25.38 -11.03 -4.93
CA GLY A 124 25.65 -11.33 -6.34
C GLY A 124 24.53 -12.08 -7.08
N VAL A 125 23.35 -12.22 -6.45
CA VAL A 125 22.16 -12.81 -7.07
C VAL A 125 21.15 -11.71 -7.41
N PRO A 126 20.61 -11.66 -8.64
CA PRO A 126 19.56 -10.72 -8.99
C PRO A 126 18.26 -11.08 -8.27
N CYS A 127 17.72 -10.09 -7.56
CA CYS A 127 16.50 -10.19 -6.80
C CYS A 127 15.51 -9.11 -7.22
N VAL A 128 14.24 -9.50 -7.24
CA VAL A 128 13.13 -8.62 -7.53
C VAL A 128 12.07 -8.80 -6.45
N TRP A 129 11.59 -7.68 -5.93
CA TRP A 129 10.51 -7.62 -4.96
C TRP A 129 9.36 -6.77 -5.50
N GLU A 130 8.16 -7.15 -5.13
CA GLU A 130 6.94 -6.41 -5.45
C GLU A 130 6.12 -6.15 -4.19
N ASN A 131 5.59 -4.94 -4.09
CA ASN A 131 4.66 -4.56 -3.03
C ASN A 131 3.38 -4.03 -3.65
N THR A 132 2.23 -4.39 -3.09
CA THR A 132 0.92 -3.89 -3.54
C THR A 132 0.57 -2.57 -2.87
N LEU A 133 0.08 -1.60 -3.65
CA LEU A 133 -0.40 -0.31 -3.16
C LEU A 133 -1.64 -0.51 -2.28
N GLY A 134 -1.60 -0.09 -1.02
CA GLY A 134 -2.79 -0.08 -0.15
C GLY A 134 -3.32 1.30 0.19
N GLY A 135 -2.54 2.35 -0.05
CA GLY A 135 -2.99 3.72 0.18
C GLY A 135 -2.20 4.73 -0.64
N ALA A 136 -2.87 5.81 -1.01
CA ALA A 136 -2.24 6.97 -1.62
C ALA A 136 -2.79 8.22 -0.96
N GLU A 137 -1.91 9.19 -0.76
CA GLU A 137 -2.11 10.56 -0.33
C GLU A 137 -1.48 11.48 -1.39
N GLU A 138 -1.56 12.80 -1.21
CA GLU A 138 -1.08 13.76 -2.21
C GLU A 138 0.39 13.52 -2.59
N ASP A 139 1.26 13.39 -1.57
CA ASP A 139 2.71 13.20 -1.75
C ASP A 139 3.22 11.90 -1.14
N THR A 140 2.34 11.01 -0.68
CA THR A 140 2.74 9.78 0.03
C THR A 140 1.96 8.57 -0.45
N LEU A 141 2.67 7.49 -0.72
CA LEU A 141 2.12 6.20 -1.09
C LEU A 141 2.46 5.18 -0.01
N THR A 142 1.52 4.31 0.29
CA THR A 142 1.71 3.21 1.24
C THR A 142 1.52 1.88 0.53
N TYR A 143 2.55 1.06 0.60
CA TYR A 143 2.61 -0.27 0.00
C TYR A 143 2.73 -1.33 1.09
N GLY A 144 2.11 -2.49 0.88
CA GLY A 144 2.19 -3.62 1.81
C GLY A 144 3.59 -4.25 1.86
N PRO A 145 3.76 -5.36 2.59
CA PRO A 145 5.02 -6.08 2.66
C PRO A 145 5.49 -6.64 1.32
N ASP A 146 6.79 -6.90 1.21
CA ASP A 146 7.40 -7.40 -0.02
C ASP A 146 6.88 -8.80 -0.37
N ARG A 147 6.86 -9.08 -1.67
CA ARG A 147 6.80 -10.44 -2.21
C ARG A 147 7.99 -10.60 -3.16
N VAL A 148 8.75 -11.68 -2.99
CA VAL A 148 9.80 -12.03 -3.95
C VAL A 148 9.13 -12.46 -5.25
N ASP A 149 9.48 -11.79 -6.34
CA ASP A 149 9.04 -12.15 -7.69
C ASP A 149 9.63 -13.51 -8.08
N GLY A 150 8.82 -14.35 -8.73
CA GLY A 150 9.22 -15.72 -9.09
C GLY A 150 10.38 -15.83 -10.08
N ALA A 151 10.76 -14.74 -10.76
CA ALA A 151 11.94 -14.66 -11.62
C ALA A 151 13.24 -14.36 -10.83
N SER A 152 13.15 -14.10 -9.53
CA SER A 152 14.31 -13.87 -8.68
C SER A 152 15.15 -15.13 -8.50
N GLY A 153 16.47 -14.96 -8.36
CA GLY A 153 17.37 -16.08 -8.05
C GLY A 153 17.15 -16.65 -6.63
N PRO A 154 17.72 -17.84 -6.35
CA PRO A 154 17.65 -18.42 -5.01
C PRO A 154 18.39 -17.54 -3.99
N GLY A 155 17.84 -17.40 -2.79
CA GLY A 155 18.44 -16.61 -1.70
C GLY A 155 17.85 -15.21 -1.50
N CYS A 156 16.94 -14.77 -2.38
CA CYS A 156 16.17 -13.56 -2.17
C CYS A 156 15.12 -13.76 -1.07
N ALA A 157 15.11 -12.90 -0.05
CA ALA A 157 14.15 -12.94 1.05
C ALA A 157 13.18 -11.76 0.99
N ALA A 158 11.91 -12.00 1.32
CA ALA A 158 10.91 -10.92 1.45
C ALA A 158 11.07 -10.20 2.79
N SER A 159 10.90 -8.88 2.81
CA SER A 159 10.66 -8.13 4.04
C SER A 159 9.20 -8.23 4.47
N ALA A 160 8.97 -8.31 5.78
CA ALA A 160 7.63 -8.15 6.35
C ALA A 160 7.22 -6.68 6.46
N GLU A 161 8.12 -5.73 6.22
CA GLU A 161 7.85 -4.31 6.38
C GLU A 161 7.01 -3.76 5.23
N SER A 162 5.95 -3.05 5.58
CA SER A 162 5.22 -2.21 4.64
C SER A 162 6.01 -0.93 4.37
N LEU A 163 5.94 -0.44 3.14
CA LEU A 163 6.71 0.70 2.68
C LEU A 163 5.86 1.96 2.61
N ARG A 164 6.47 3.08 2.98
CA ARG A 164 6.00 4.44 2.74
C ARG A 164 6.95 5.11 1.75
N ILE A 165 6.40 5.60 0.65
CA ILE A 165 7.13 6.32 -0.37
C ILE A 165 6.61 7.75 -0.40
N THR A 166 7.47 8.72 -0.13
CA THR A 166 7.10 10.14 -0.06
C THR A 166 7.85 10.93 -1.13
N ALA A 167 7.16 11.79 -1.87
CA ALA A 167 7.80 12.70 -2.82
C ALA A 167 8.71 13.71 -2.08
N VAL A 168 9.86 14.03 -2.69
CA VAL A 168 10.83 15.00 -2.17
C VAL A 168 11.25 15.92 -3.31
N GLY A 169 10.42 16.92 -3.57
CA GLY A 169 10.52 17.71 -4.80
C GLY A 169 10.21 16.85 -6.04
N ASP A 170 10.67 17.31 -7.20
CA ASP A 170 10.29 16.69 -8.48
C ASP A 170 11.16 15.48 -8.87
N ASP A 171 12.40 15.42 -8.37
CA ASP A 171 13.42 14.44 -8.78
C ASP A 171 13.97 13.59 -7.64
N ALA A 172 13.23 13.50 -6.53
CA ALA A 172 13.50 12.51 -5.52
C ALA A 172 12.25 11.94 -4.86
N ILE A 173 12.38 10.69 -4.42
CA ILE A 173 11.45 10.05 -3.50
C ILE A 173 12.23 9.53 -2.29
N ARG A 174 11.56 9.49 -1.14
CA ARG A 174 12.06 8.87 0.07
C ARG A 174 11.27 7.61 0.37
N VAL A 175 11.97 6.50 0.56
CA VAL A 175 11.40 5.19 0.87
C VAL A 175 11.77 4.82 2.30
N ALA A 176 10.76 4.55 3.12
CA ALA A 176 10.91 4.21 4.53
C ALA A 176 9.92 3.13 4.94
N PRO A 177 10.21 2.32 5.97
CA PRO A 177 9.20 1.49 6.61
C PRO A 177 8.01 2.34 7.15
N VAL A 178 6.82 1.77 7.11
CA VAL A 178 5.67 2.31 7.82
C VAL A 178 5.93 2.22 9.33
N GLY A 179 5.70 3.31 10.06
CA GLY A 179 6.01 3.42 11.50
C GLY A 179 7.26 4.25 11.81
N GLU A 180 8.17 4.40 10.86
CA GLU A 180 9.33 5.29 11.01
C GLU A 180 8.94 6.79 10.99
N PRO A 181 9.69 7.66 11.70
CA PRO A 181 9.46 9.11 11.71
C PRO A 181 9.52 9.75 10.31
N GLY A 182 8.80 10.85 10.14
CA GLY A 182 8.87 11.63 8.90
C GLY A 182 10.29 12.16 8.64
N GLY A 183 10.83 11.85 7.47
CA GLY A 183 12.20 12.23 7.06
C GLY A 183 13.24 11.11 7.19
N ALA A 184 12.93 10.03 7.91
CA ALA A 184 13.72 8.80 7.90
C ALA A 184 13.53 8.03 6.58
N GLY A 185 14.49 7.18 6.23
CA GLY A 185 14.45 6.35 5.03
C GLY A 185 15.47 6.74 3.97
N ARG A 186 15.47 5.96 2.89
CA ARG A 186 16.46 6.04 1.81
C ARG A 186 15.95 6.99 0.72
N LEU A 187 16.83 7.84 0.23
CA LEU A 187 16.55 8.71 -0.89
C LEU A 187 16.81 7.95 -2.19
N TYR A 188 15.86 8.01 -3.12
CA TYR A 188 16.04 7.58 -4.49
C TYR A 188 15.91 8.81 -5.40
N ARG A 189 16.76 8.88 -6.41
CA ARG A 189 16.76 9.91 -7.46
C ARG A 189 16.10 9.37 -8.71
N ARG A 190 15.57 10.25 -9.55
CA ARG A 190 14.98 9.82 -10.81
C ARG A 190 16.06 9.14 -11.67
N ALA A 191 15.73 8.04 -12.33
CA ALA A 191 16.69 7.40 -13.23
C ALA A 191 17.01 8.35 -14.39
N GLY A 192 18.31 8.56 -14.66
CA GLY A 192 18.79 9.45 -15.74
C GLY A 192 18.73 10.95 -15.43
N SER A 193 18.50 11.35 -14.18
CA SER A 193 18.77 12.72 -13.71
C SER A 193 20.15 12.75 -13.04
N ASP A 194 21.12 13.36 -13.71
CA ASP A 194 22.48 13.64 -13.20
C ASP A 194 22.49 14.83 -12.22
#